data_AF-Q14Q87-F1
#
_entry.id   AF-Q14Q87-F1
#
_cell.length_a   1.000
_cell.length_b   1.000
_cell.length_c   1.000
_cell.angle_alpha   90.00
_cell.angle_beta   90.00
_cell.angle_gamma   90.00
#
_symmetry.space_group_name_H-M   'P 1'
#
loop_
_entity.id
_entity.type
_entity.pdbx_description
1 polymer ?
#
loop_
_entity_poly.entity_id
_entity_poly.type
_entity_poly.pdbx_seq_one_letter_code
_entity_poly.pdbx_strand_id
1 'polypeptide(L)'
;MKVDLEADLIGTIEYLSASHAKVSTSGKKPEPKSNDKNFVGLHLVGGMYALFIGLDLLGPAQLVTHLNNAYATHKVISTSVLNIHHKNQGISTIIASDSLSSDLSAQILGTKGYIRGGG
;
A
#
# COMPACT_ATOMS: atom_id res chain seq x y z
N MET A 1 17.23 -0.14 -3.89
CA MET A 1 16.06 -0.54 -4.71
C MET A 1 16.18 -0.14 -6.17
N LYS A 2 16.09 1.13 -6.58
CA LYS A 2 16.19 1.47 -8.02
C LYS A 2 17.50 1.00 -8.66
N VAL A 3 18.64 1.26 -8.01
CA VAL A 3 19.95 0.77 -8.47
C VAL A 3 20.00 -0.76 -8.59
N ASP A 4 19.41 -1.48 -7.64
CA ASP A 4 19.36 -2.96 -7.64
C ASP A 4 18.48 -3.50 -8.78
N LEU A 5 17.39 -2.80 -9.09
CA LEU A 5 16.50 -3.11 -10.21
C LEU A 5 17.17 -2.78 -11.56
N GLU A 6 17.88 -1.66 -11.64
CA GLU A 6 18.66 -1.25 -12.83
C GLU A 6 19.81 -2.22 -13.12
N ALA A 7 20.37 -2.85 -12.08
CA ALA A 7 21.40 -3.88 -12.19
C ALA A 7 20.84 -5.28 -12.55
N ASP A 8 19.53 -5.41 -12.83
CA ASP A 8 18.83 -6.67 -13.16
C ASP A 8 19.03 -7.79 -12.11
N LEU A 9 19.21 -7.42 -10.84
CA LEU A 9 19.55 -8.37 -9.78
C LEU A 9 18.45 -9.40 -9.50
N ILE A 10 17.18 -9.02 -9.71
CA ILE A 10 16.03 -9.89 -9.47
C ILE A 10 15.29 -10.30 -10.75
N GLY A 11 15.79 -9.93 -11.92
CA GLY A 11 15.12 -10.20 -13.19
C GLY A 11 13.86 -9.35 -13.40
N THR A 12 12.95 -9.86 -14.24
CA THR A 12 11.65 -9.23 -14.51
C THR A 12 10.78 -9.25 -13.25
N ILE A 13 10.21 -8.10 -12.89
CA ILE A 13 9.31 -7.98 -11.73
C ILE A 13 7.95 -8.60 -12.07
N GLU A 14 7.49 -9.52 -11.23
CA GLU A 14 6.20 -10.21 -11.40
C GLU A 14 5.17 -9.79 -10.33
N TYR A 15 5.66 -9.49 -9.12
CA TYR A 15 4.80 -9.15 -8.00
C TYR A 15 5.40 -8.08 -7.09
N LEU A 16 4.55 -7.20 -6.58
CA LEU A 16 4.88 -6.21 -5.57
C LEU A 16 3.87 -6.26 -4.41
N SER A 17 4.36 -6.39 -3.18
CA SER A 17 3.57 -6.12 -1.98
C SER A 17 4.11 -4.86 -1.32
N ALA A 18 3.26 -3.88 -1.04
CA ALA A 18 3.68 -2.70 -0.29
C ALA A 18 2.64 -2.32 0.76
N SER A 19 3.15 -1.90 1.91
CA SER A 19 2.36 -1.51 3.07
C SER A 19 2.69 -0.07 3.43
N HIS A 20 1.64 0.70 3.66
CA HIS A 20 1.71 1.95 4.37
C HIS A 20 0.64 1.92 5.47
N ALA A 21 0.94 1.18 6.53
CA ALA A 21 0.22 1.28 7.79
C ALA A 21 0.92 2.29 8.68
N LYS A 22 0.23 3.36 9.08
CA LYS A 22 0.80 4.33 10.00
C LYS A 22 -0.21 4.60 11.10
N VAL A 23 0.18 4.30 12.33
CA VAL A 23 -0.46 4.88 13.50
C VAL A 23 -0.29 6.39 13.39
N SER A 24 -1.36 7.17 13.56
CA SER A 24 -1.38 8.64 13.45
C SER A 24 -0.10 9.28 13.99
N THR A 25 0.30 10.45 13.46
CA THR A 25 1.49 11.19 13.93
C THR A 25 1.56 11.42 15.44
N SER A 26 0.45 11.24 16.15
CA SER A 26 0.33 11.22 17.62
C SER A 26 0.80 9.94 18.31
N GLY A 27 1.17 8.89 17.57
CA GLY A 27 1.49 7.56 18.11
C GLY A 27 0.29 6.78 18.64
N LYS A 28 -0.94 7.28 18.43
CA LYS A 28 -2.20 6.65 18.87
C LYS A 28 -3.04 6.21 17.69
N LYS A 29 -3.74 5.10 17.84
CA LYS A 29 -4.75 4.66 16.86
C LYS A 29 -5.89 5.69 16.84
N PRO A 30 -6.37 6.13 15.67
CA PRO A 30 -7.50 7.04 15.61
C PRO A 30 -8.78 6.35 16.10
N GLU A 31 -9.56 7.06 16.91
CA GLU A 31 -10.86 6.63 17.43
C GLU A 31 -11.92 7.70 17.13
N PRO A 32 -12.38 7.80 15.88
CA PRO A 32 -13.34 8.83 15.49
C PRO A 32 -14.71 8.61 16.16
N LYS A 33 -15.37 9.70 16.54
CA LYS A 33 -16.75 9.68 17.06
C LYS A 33 -17.72 9.41 15.93
N SER A 34 -18.75 8.60 16.14
CA SER A 34 -19.69 8.17 15.09
C SER A 34 -20.40 9.28 14.31
N ASN A 35 -20.50 10.48 14.88
CA ASN A 35 -21.15 11.64 14.29
C ASN A 35 -20.19 12.76 13.84
N ASP A 36 -18.87 12.52 13.86
CA ASP A 36 -17.88 13.52 13.46
C ASP A 36 -17.83 13.71 11.93
N LYS A 37 -18.62 14.66 11.43
CA LYS A 37 -18.70 14.96 9.99
C LYS A 37 -17.40 15.49 9.40
N ASN A 38 -16.45 15.93 10.22
CA ASN A 38 -15.18 16.50 9.76
C ASN A 38 -14.05 15.45 9.72
N PHE A 39 -14.32 14.23 10.17
CA PHE A 39 -13.31 13.18 10.17
C PHE A 39 -13.15 12.58 8.76
N VAL A 40 -11.97 12.73 8.17
CA VAL A 40 -11.68 12.41 6.76
C VAL A 40 -11.39 10.91 6.55
N GLY A 41 -11.10 10.16 7.62
CA GLY A 41 -10.71 8.75 7.54
C GLY A 41 -9.28 8.56 7.05
N LEU A 42 -8.98 7.37 6.53
CA LEU A 42 -7.69 7.01 5.96
C LEU A 42 -7.22 8.10 5.00
N HIS A 43 -6.20 8.86 5.43
CA HIS A 43 -5.54 9.83 4.58
C HIS A 43 -4.71 9.06 3.55
N LEU A 44 -5.31 8.91 2.36
CA LEU A 44 -4.73 8.21 1.20
C LEU A 44 -3.32 8.67 0.85
N VAL A 45 -2.81 9.80 1.36
CA VAL A 45 -1.43 10.27 1.14
C VAL A 45 -0.40 9.17 1.44
N GLY A 46 -0.61 8.38 2.49
CA GLY A 46 0.26 7.24 2.82
C GLY A 46 0.15 6.08 1.84
N GLY A 47 -1.08 5.64 1.58
CA GLY A 47 -1.37 4.58 0.60
C GLY A 47 -1.00 4.97 -0.84
N MET A 48 -0.99 6.26 -1.15
CA MET A 48 -0.56 6.82 -2.43
C MET A 48 0.93 6.60 -2.68
N TYR A 49 1.79 6.66 -1.65
CA TYR A 49 3.21 6.34 -1.82
C TYR A 49 3.41 4.87 -2.15
N ALA A 50 2.73 3.97 -1.43
CA ALA A 50 2.79 2.54 -1.72
C ALA A 50 2.23 2.22 -3.11
N LEU A 51 1.11 2.84 -3.49
CA LEU A 51 0.52 2.76 -4.82
C LEU A 51 1.47 3.29 -5.90
N PHE A 52 2.15 4.41 -5.65
CA PHE A 52 3.11 5.00 -6.58
C PHE A 52 4.24 4.01 -6.91
N ILE A 53 4.78 3.30 -5.92
CA ILE A 53 5.81 2.28 -6.17
C ILE A 53 5.28 1.18 -7.10
N GLY A 54 4.05 0.70 -6.87
CA GLY A 54 3.42 -0.28 -7.76
C GLY A 54 3.29 0.23 -9.20
N LEU A 55 2.83 1.47 -9.37
CA LEU A 55 2.65 2.07 -10.70
C LEU A 55 3.97 2.41 -11.40
N ASP A 56 5.00 2.84 -10.67
CA ASP A 56 6.33 3.16 -11.21
C ASP A 56 7.03 1.89 -11.72
N LEU A 57 6.91 0.78 -10.98
CA LEU A 57 7.66 -0.44 -11.26
C LEU A 57 6.93 -1.43 -12.18
N LEU A 58 5.60 -1.53 -12.05
CA LEU A 58 4.79 -2.45 -12.85
C LEU A 58 4.00 -1.71 -13.96
N GLY A 59 4.10 -0.38 -14.02
CA GLY A 59 3.40 0.42 -15.01
C GLY A 59 1.91 0.61 -14.69
N PRO A 60 1.11 1.09 -15.66
CA PRO A 60 -0.27 1.49 -15.42
C PRO A 60 -1.17 0.33 -14.96
N ALA A 61 -2.10 0.65 -14.06
CA ALA A 61 -3.16 -0.28 -13.67
C ALA A 61 -4.07 -0.62 -14.87
N GLN A 62 -4.40 -1.90 -15.00
CA GLN A 62 -5.40 -2.43 -15.93
C GLN A 62 -6.69 -2.79 -15.18
N LEU A 63 -6.58 -3.41 -14.00
CA LEU A 63 -7.70 -3.76 -13.14
C LEU A 63 -7.32 -3.46 -11.69
N VAL A 64 -8.23 -2.82 -10.95
CA VAL A 64 -8.08 -2.56 -9.52
C VAL A 64 -9.25 -3.20 -8.79
N THR A 65 -8.97 -4.13 -7.89
CA THR A 65 -9.93 -4.63 -6.91
C THR A 65 -9.54 -4.12 -5.53
N HIS A 66 -10.52 -3.85 -4.68
CA HIS A 66 -10.26 -3.27 -3.38
C HIS A 66 -11.18 -3.84 -2.31
N LEU A 67 -10.66 -3.92 -1.09
CA LEU A 67 -11.41 -4.25 0.11
C LEU A 67 -11.19 -3.14 1.13
N ASN A 68 -12.28 -2.43 1.46
CA ASN A 68 -12.26 -1.32 2.39
C ASN A 68 -12.95 -1.72 3.68
N ASN A 69 -12.30 -1.45 4.80
CA ASN A 69 -12.89 -1.56 6.12
C ASN A 69 -13.07 -0.16 6.69
N ALA A 70 -14.23 0.09 7.29
CA ALA A 70 -14.49 1.32 8.03
C ALA A 70 -13.89 1.26 9.44
N TYR A 71 -13.92 2.38 10.16
CA TYR A 71 -13.71 2.34 11.61
C TYR A 71 -14.91 1.65 12.28
N ALA A 72 -14.68 0.92 13.38
CA ALA A 72 -15.77 0.29 14.13
C ALA A 72 -16.82 1.31 14.61
N THR A 73 -16.37 2.54 14.91
CA THR A 73 -17.21 3.64 15.40
C THR A 73 -17.63 4.62 14.32
N HIS A 74 -17.08 4.57 13.10
CA HIS A 74 -17.32 5.58 12.06
C HIS A 74 -17.29 5.00 10.65
N LYS A 75 -18.19 5.45 9.77
CA LYS A 75 -18.34 4.94 8.38
C LYS A 75 -17.17 5.22 7.43
N VAL A 76 -16.18 6.00 7.83
CA VAL A 76 -15.06 6.31 6.92
C VAL A 76 -14.06 5.18 6.93
N ILE A 77 -13.31 5.05 5.85
CA ILE A 77 -12.35 3.97 5.66
C ILE A 77 -11.22 4.10 6.70
N SER A 78 -10.90 3.02 7.39
CA SER A 78 -9.77 2.89 8.32
C SER A 78 -8.61 2.11 7.70
N THR A 79 -8.94 1.15 6.82
CA THR A 79 -8.00 0.26 6.16
C THR A 79 -8.50 -0.03 4.75
N SER A 80 -7.58 -0.06 3.78
CA SER A 80 -7.83 -0.47 2.41
C SER A 80 -6.76 -1.46 1.96
N VAL A 81 -7.19 -2.53 1.31
CA VAL A 81 -6.31 -3.44 0.56
C VAL A 81 -6.67 -3.31 -0.91
N LEU A 82 -5.69 -2.94 -1.73
CA LEU A 82 -5.82 -2.84 -3.17
C LEU A 82 -5.07 -4.03 -3.80
N ASN A 83 -5.69 -4.73 -4.73
CA ASN A 83 -5.01 -5.66 -5.63
C ASN A 83 -5.12 -5.12 -7.06
N ILE A 84 -3.98 -4.92 -7.69
CA ILE A 84 -3.86 -4.24 -8.96
C ILE A 84 -3.20 -5.20 -9.96
N HIS A 85 -3.89 -5.47 -11.06
CA HIS A 85 -3.27 -6.06 -12.24
C HIS A 85 -2.77 -4.94 -13.14
N HIS A 86 -1.52 -5.02 -13.55
CA HIS A 86 -0.87 -4.01 -14.37
C HIS A 86 -0.82 -4.42 -15.83
N LYS A 87 -0.66 -3.44 -16.72
CA LYS A 87 -0.57 -3.70 -18.18
C LYS A 87 0.62 -4.58 -18.57
N ASN A 88 1.69 -4.59 -17.77
CA ASN A 88 2.86 -5.44 -18.00
C ASN A 88 2.68 -6.88 -17.47
N GLN A 89 1.45 -7.28 -17.10
CA GLN A 89 1.08 -8.56 -16.48
C GLN A 89 1.55 -8.76 -15.03
N GLY A 90 2.26 -7.80 -14.44
CA GLY A 90 2.59 -7.83 -13.03
C GLY A 90 1.38 -7.56 -12.13
N ILE A 91 1.50 -7.97 -10.88
CA ILE A 91 0.46 -7.79 -9.85
C ILE A 91 1.04 -6.98 -8.69
N SER A 92 0.30 -6.00 -8.17
CA SER A 92 0.62 -5.40 -6.89
C SER A 92 -0.49 -5.53 -5.86
N THR A 93 -0.11 -5.77 -4.61
CA THR A 93 -0.98 -5.70 -3.44
C THR A 93 -0.53 -4.56 -2.56
N ILE A 94 -1.41 -3.58 -2.36
CA ILE A 94 -1.13 -2.39 -1.54
C ILE A 94 -2.03 -2.42 -0.31
N ILE A 95 -1.42 -2.35 0.88
CA ILE A 95 -2.15 -2.22 2.15
C ILE A 95 -1.94 -0.81 2.67
N ALA A 96 -3.04 -0.12 2.96
CA ALA A 96 -3.01 1.19 3.63
C ALA A 96 -3.89 1.12 4.87
N SER A 97 -3.38 1.56 6.02
CA SER A 97 -4.13 1.48 7.28
C SER A 97 -3.74 2.55 8.29
N ASP A 98 -4.74 3.10 8.95
CA ASP A 98 -4.60 3.95 10.14
C ASP A 98 -4.71 3.15 11.44
N SER A 99 -5.16 1.89 11.36
CA SER A 99 -5.56 1.06 12.51
C SER A 99 -4.59 -0.09 12.83
N LEU A 100 -3.70 -0.42 11.90
CA LEU A 100 -2.59 -1.36 12.09
C LEU A 100 -1.38 -0.65 12.72
N SER A 101 -0.47 -1.43 13.31
CA SER A 101 0.83 -0.94 13.79
C SER A 101 1.63 -0.32 12.64
N SER A 102 2.57 0.58 12.97
CA SER A 102 3.44 1.21 11.97
C SER A 102 4.17 0.15 11.14
N ASP A 103 3.87 0.11 9.85
CA ASP A 103 4.52 -0.73 8.85
C ASP A 103 4.63 0.08 7.56
N LEU A 104 5.87 0.39 7.22
CA LEU A 104 6.25 1.01 5.97
C LEU A 104 7.22 0.07 5.29
N SER A 105 6.70 -0.84 4.47
CA SER A 105 7.51 -1.87 3.82
C SER A 105 7.08 -2.10 2.38
N ALA A 106 8.04 -2.57 1.58
CA ALA A 106 7.80 -3.02 0.23
C ALA A 106 8.61 -4.29 -0.02
N GLN A 107 7.98 -5.27 -0.66
CA GLN A 107 8.59 -6.48 -1.16
C GLN A 107 8.33 -6.58 -2.65
N ILE A 108 9.39 -6.80 -3.42
CA ILE A 108 9.35 -6.98 -4.85
C ILE A 108 9.85 -8.37 -5.17
N LEU A 109 9.04 -9.14 -5.87
CA LEU A 109 9.40 -10.46 -6.39
C LEU A 109 9.65 -10.33 -7.89
N GLY A 110 10.78 -10.85 -8.34
CA GLY A 110 11.09 -11.03 -9.74
C GLY A 110 11.54 -12.45 -10.04
N THR A 111 11.77 -12.74 -11.31
CA THR A 111 12.06 -14.09 -11.81
C THR A 111 13.36 -14.71 -11.27
N LYS A 112 14.29 -13.89 -10.76
CA LYS A 112 15.60 -14.35 -10.23
C LYS A 112 15.74 -14.20 -8.72
N GLY A 113 14.76 -13.61 -8.04
CA GLY A 113 14.85 -13.36 -6.60
C GLY A 113 13.89 -12.30 -6.08
N TYR A 114 14.24 -11.67 -4.97
CA TYR A 114 13.40 -10.64 -4.36
C TYR A 114 14.21 -9.54 -3.69
N ILE A 115 13.60 -8.35 -3.58
CA ILE A 115 14.09 -7.23 -2.78
C ILE A 115 13.04 -6.92 -1.72
N ARG A 116 13.48 -6.67 -0.49
CA ARG A 116 12.63 -6.15 0.58
C ARG A 116 13.24 -4.86 1.13
N GLY A 117 12.43 -3.82 1.26
CA GLY A 117 12.81 -2.54 1.84
C GLY A 117 11.79 -2.10 2.89
N GLY A 118 12.25 -1.33 3.87
CA GLY A 118 11.42 -0.90 5.00
C GLY A 118 11.30 -1.94 6.12
N GLY A 119 10.60 -1.55 7.19
CA GLY A 119 10.56 -2.25 8.49
C GLY A 119 10.51 -1.25 9.64
#